data_AF-A0A9E2J0B7-F1
#
_entry.id   AF-A0A9E2J0B7-F1
#
_cell.length_a   1.000
_cell.length_b   1.000
_cell.length_c   1.000
_cell.angle_alpha   90.00
_cell.angle_beta   90.00
_cell.angle_gamma   90.00
#
_symmetry.space_group_name_H-M   'P 1'
#
loop_
_entity.id
_entity.type
_entity.pdbx_description
1 polymer ?
#
loop_
_entity_poly.entity_id
_entity_poly.type
_entity_poly.pdbx_seq_one_letter_code
_entity_poly.pdbx_strand_id
1 'polypeptide(L)'
;LTTQLAEVRERGEQAIRRDVLIKEHGLSERQAKALGHILEHGSLTIQNFERLCPEVNRRSLQRDLKKMVDIGLLATEGETHLLLYRLAEPG
;
A
#
# COMPACT_ATOMS: atom_id res chain seq x y z
N LEU A 1 23.94 -8.62 -19.84
CA LEU A 1 23.34 -9.57 -18.87
C LEU A 1 23.49 -8.96 -17.47
N THR A 2 22.81 -7.83 -17.22
CA THR A 2 23.12 -6.93 -16.07
C THR A 2 21.87 -6.43 -15.33
N THR A 3 20.67 -6.74 -15.84
CA THR A 3 19.40 -6.26 -15.30
C THR A 3 19.05 -6.90 -13.95
N GLN A 4 19.54 -8.11 -13.67
CA GLN A 4 19.15 -8.86 -12.47
C GLN A 4 19.68 -8.25 -11.16
N LEU A 5 20.83 -7.58 -11.17
CA LEU A 5 21.42 -6.99 -9.95
C LEU A 5 20.75 -5.67 -9.54
N ALA A 6 20.32 -4.86 -10.51
CA ALA A 6 19.60 -3.62 -10.23
C ALA A 6 18.20 -3.90 -9.66
N GLU A 7 17.47 -4.86 -10.24
CA GLU A 7 16.16 -5.27 -9.74
C GLU A 7 16.22 -5.87 -8.33
N VAL A 8 17.25 -6.68 -8.01
CA VAL A 8 17.39 -7.26 -6.66
C VAL A 8 17.66 -6.18 -5.61
N ARG A 9 18.44 -5.16 -5.95
CA ARG A 9 18.71 -4.03 -5.06
C ARG A 9 17.47 -3.19 -4.82
N GLU A 10 16.73 -2.86 -5.88
CA GLU A 10 15.48 -2.10 -5.80
C GLU A 10 14.43 -2.84 -4.97
N ARG A 11 14.27 -4.16 -5.18
CA ARG A 11 13.37 -5.00 -4.36
C ARG A 11 13.80 -5.08 -2.89
N GLY A 12 15.11 -5.11 -2.62
CA GLY A 12 15.65 -5.08 -1.26
C GLY A 12 15.36 -3.74 -0.56
N GLU A 13 15.56 -2.62 -1.24
CA GLU A 13 15.27 -1.28 -0.72
C GLU A 13 13.76 -1.08 -0.46
N GLN A 14 12.90 -1.57 -1.37
CA GLN A 14 11.44 -1.55 -1.18
C GLN A 14 10.98 -2.44 -0.01
N ALA A 15 11.59 -3.61 0.18
CA ALA A 15 11.28 -4.48 1.31
C ALA A 15 11.67 -3.86 2.65
N ILE A 16 12.85 -3.25 2.74
CA ILE A 16 13.32 -2.52 3.94
C ILE A 16 12.38 -1.34 4.21
N ARG A 17 12.05 -0.55 3.19
CA ARG A 17 11.12 0.59 3.32
C ARG A 17 9.74 0.13 3.81
N ARG A 18 9.24 -0.99 3.31
CA ARG A 18 7.97 -1.58 3.76
C ARG A 18 8.00 -1.94 5.25
N ASP A 19 9.02 -2.66 5.70
CA ASP A 19 9.12 -3.12 7.08
C ASP A 19 9.28 -1.96 8.08
N VAL A 20 10.01 -0.92 7.68
CA VAL A 20 10.13 0.33 8.44
C VAL A 20 8.75 0.99 8.57
N LEU A 21 8.04 1.22 7.47
CA LEU A 21 6.72 1.87 7.48
C LEU A 21 5.67 1.06 8.26
N ILE A 22 5.71 -0.27 8.19
CA ILE A 22 4.82 -1.14 8.98
C ILE A 22 5.05 -0.93 10.47
N LYS A 23 6.32 -0.90 10.91
CA LYS A 23 6.68 -0.74 12.32
C LYS A 23 6.41 0.68 12.82
N GLU A 24 6.80 1.70 12.07
CA GLU A 24 6.64 3.10 12.45
C GLU A 24 5.17 3.50 12.63
N HIS A 25 4.30 3.02 11.74
CA HIS A 25 2.87 3.35 11.77
C HIS A 25 2.01 2.31 12.49
N GLY A 26 2.60 1.24 13.04
CA GLY A 26 1.87 0.17 13.72
C GLY A 26 0.80 -0.49 12.85
N LEU A 27 1.13 -0.74 11.58
CA LEU A 27 0.15 -1.23 10.61
C LEU A 27 -0.33 -2.65 10.96
N SER A 28 -1.64 -2.85 10.90
CA SER A 28 -2.25 -4.19 10.96
C SER A 28 -1.84 -5.05 9.76
N GLU A 29 -2.01 -6.36 9.86
CA GLU A 29 -1.71 -7.30 8.77
C GLU A 29 -2.41 -6.92 7.45
N ARG A 30 -3.66 -6.44 7.53
CA ARG A 30 -4.42 -5.99 6.35
C ARG A 30 -3.83 -4.72 5.74
N GLN A 31 -3.43 -3.77 6.57
CA GLN A 31 -2.79 -2.53 6.11
C GLN A 31 -1.40 -2.81 5.52
N ALA A 32 -0.66 -3.77 6.09
CA ALA A 32 0.61 -4.23 5.53
C ALA A 32 0.44 -4.91 4.16
N LYS A 33 -0.67 -5.65 3.94
CA LYS A 33 -1.04 -6.20 2.62
C LYS A 33 -1.35 -5.10 1.61
N ALA A 34 -2.13 -4.09 2.00
CA ALA A 34 -2.41 -2.93 1.16
C ALA A 34 -1.12 -2.18 0.77
N LEU A 35 -0.26 -1.88 1.75
CA LEU A 35 1.02 -1.22 1.52
C LEU A 35 1.91 -2.03 0.57
N GLY A 36 2.01 -3.35 0.78
CA GLY A 36 2.79 -4.22 -0.10
C GLY A 36 2.33 -4.16 -1.55
N HIS A 37 1.02 -4.21 -1.79
CA HIS A 37 0.47 -4.09 -3.13
C HIS A 37 0.78 -2.74 -3.78
N ILE A 38 0.70 -1.64 -3.02
CA ILE A 38 1.02 -0.29 -3.51
C ILE A 38 2.50 -0.16 -3.86
N LEU A 39 3.41 -0.71 -3.05
CA LEU A 39 4.85 -0.68 -3.35
C LEU A 39 5.20 -1.52 -4.59
N GLU A 40 4.44 -2.59 -4.85
CA GLU A 40 4.65 -3.47 -6.01
C GLU A 40 4.00 -2.93 -7.30
N HIS A 41 2.79 -2.35 -7.22
CA HIS A 41 1.98 -1.97 -8.38
C HIS A 41 1.82 -0.45 -8.55
N GLY A 42 2.36 0.34 -7.63
CA GLY A 42 2.28 1.81 -7.60
C GLY A 42 0.95 2.37 -7.10
N SER A 43 -0.12 1.58 -7.07
CA SER A 43 -1.43 2.00 -6.56
C SER A 43 -2.30 0.83 -6.13
N LEU A 44 -3.37 1.11 -5.39
CA LEU A 44 -4.37 0.14 -4.96
C LEU A 44 -5.77 0.74 -5.09
N THR A 45 -6.72 -0.05 -5.59
CA THR A 45 -8.15 0.26 -5.52
C THR A 45 -8.81 -0.51 -4.37
N ILE A 46 -10.00 -0.10 -3.95
CA ILE A 46 -10.77 -0.89 -2.98
C ILE A 46 -11.06 -2.30 -3.49
N GLN A 47 -11.25 -2.50 -4.80
CA GLN A 47 -11.47 -3.83 -5.38
C GLN A 47 -10.20 -4.69 -5.32
N ASN A 48 -9.00 -4.12 -5.51
CA ASN A 48 -7.76 -4.85 -5.29
C ASN A 48 -7.65 -5.28 -3.82
N PHE A 49 -8.04 -4.41 -2.89
CA PHE A 49 -7.98 -4.75 -1.47
C PHE A 49 -8.97 -5.85 -1.08
N GLU A 50 -10.19 -5.83 -1.65
CA GLU A 50 -11.17 -6.92 -1.48
C GLU A 50 -10.62 -8.25 -2.00
N ARG A 51 -9.87 -8.26 -3.11
CA ARG A 51 -9.21 -9.48 -3.61
C ARG A 51 -8.07 -9.96 -2.70
N LEU A 52 -7.34 -9.04 -2.07
CA LEU A 52 -6.27 -9.37 -1.12
C LEU A 52 -6.82 -9.89 0.22
N CYS A 53 -8.05 -9.53 0.57
CA CYS A 53 -8.70 -9.85 1.84
C CYS A 53 -10.18 -10.25 1.61
N PRO A 54 -10.44 -11.38 0.92
CA PRO A 54 -11.80 -11.75 0.48
C PRO A 54 -12.76 -12.05 1.64
N GLU A 55 -12.24 -12.39 2.81
CA GLU A 55 -13.02 -12.70 4.01
C GLU A 55 -13.41 -11.44 4.81
N VAL A 56 -12.91 -10.27 4.42
CA VAL A 56 -13.08 -9.02 5.16
C VAL A 56 -14.09 -8.14 4.43
N ASN A 57 -15.09 -7.65 5.16
CA ASN A 57 -16.08 -6.78 4.56
C ASN A 57 -15.45 -5.47 4.04
N ARG A 58 -16.03 -4.95 2.94
CA ARG A 58 -15.58 -3.72 2.28
C ARG A 58 -15.48 -2.52 3.23
N ARG A 59 -16.40 -2.37 4.18
CA ARG A 59 -16.44 -1.24 5.13
C ARG A 59 -15.23 -1.25 6.08
N SER A 60 -14.75 -2.42 6.47
CA SER A 60 -13.54 -2.59 7.28
C SER A 60 -12.30 -2.25 6.47
N LEU A 61 -12.22 -2.72 5.22
CA LEU A 61 -11.12 -2.40 4.30
C LEU A 61 -11.04 -0.90 4.01
N GLN A 62 -12.18 -0.25 3.76
CA GLN A 62 -12.26 1.22 3.61
C GLN A 62 -11.79 1.96 4.86
N ARG A 63 -12.11 1.45 6.06
CA ARG A 63 -11.65 2.05 7.31
C ARG A 63 -10.14 1.91 7.48
N ASP A 64 -9.57 0.77 7.11
CA ASP A 64 -8.14 0.54 7.15
C ASP A 64 -7.40 1.49 6.20
N LEU A 65 -7.90 1.67 4.97
CA LEU A 65 -7.37 2.63 4.00
C LEU A 65 -7.51 4.07 4.50
N LYS A 66 -8.68 4.43 5.05
CA LYS A 66 -8.90 5.75 5.64
C LYS A 66 -7.88 6.04 6.74
N LYS A 67 -7.64 5.10 7.66
CA LYS A 67 -6.62 5.26 8.70
C LYS A 67 -5.23 5.51 8.11
N MET A 68 -4.86 4.80 7.05
CA MET A 68 -3.56 4.98 6.39
C MET A 68 -3.45 6.34 5.68
N VAL A 69 -4.56 6.88 5.18
CA VAL A 69 -4.62 8.25 4.64
C VAL A 69 -4.56 9.29 5.77
N ASP A 70 -5.31 9.08 6.85
CA ASP A 70 -5.39 10.02 7.99
C ASP A 70 -4.03 10.20 8.68
N ILE A 71 -3.18 9.16 8.70
CA ILE A 71 -1.80 9.23 9.22
C ILE A 71 -0.78 9.76 8.20
N GLY A 72 -1.23 10.14 7.00
CA GLY A 72 -0.37 10.66 5.93
C GLY A 72 0.50 9.61 5.24
N LEU A 73 0.24 8.32 5.44
CA LEU A 73 1.00 7.25 4.76
C LEU A 73 0.55 7.07 3.30
N LEU A 74 -0.74 7.24 3.05
CA LEU A 74 -1.33 7.13 1.70
C LEU A 74 -1.97 8.43 1.27
N ALA A 75 -1.94 8.69 -0.04
CA ALA A 75 -2.70 9.74 -0.70
C ALA A 75 -3.78 9.11 -1.58
N THR A 76 -4.92 9.80 -1.71
CA THR A 76 -5.98 9.42 -2.65
C THR A 76 -5.92 10.27 -3.89
N GLU A 77 -6.01 9.64 -5.06
CA GLU A 77 -6.06 10.30 -6.36
C GLU A 77 -7.25 9.78 -7.19
N GLY A 78 -7.80 10.65 -8.03
CA GLY A 78 -8.86 10.33 -9.00
C GLY A 78 -10.28 10.74 -8.59
N GLU A 79 -11.22 10.47 -9.48
CA GLU A 79 -12.66 10.74 -9.27
C GLU A 79 -13.31 9.64 -8.41
N THR A 80 -14.42 9.98 -7.75
CA THR A 80 -15.13 9.16 -6.74
C THR A 80 -15.40 7.70 -7.15
N HIS A 81 -15.52 7.41 -8.45
CA HIS A 81 -15.77 6.05 -8.95
C HIS A 81 -14.51 5.18 -9.17
N LEU A 82 -13.33 5.79 -9.22
CA LEU A 82 -12.03 5.12 -9.43
C LEU A 82 -10.99 5.67 -8.45
N LEU A 83 -11.33 5.67 -7.16
CA LEU A 83 -10.43 6.14 -6.12
C LEU A 83 -9.19 5.25 -6.04
N LEU A 84 -8.04 5.82 -6.39
CA LEU A 84 -6.73 5.20 -6.32
C LEU A 84 -6.05 5.61 -5.02
N TYR A 85 -5.44 4.66 -4.33
CA TYR A 85 -4.59 4.90 -3.18
C TYR A 85 -3.14 4.69 -3.59
N ARG A 86 -2.28 5.68 -3.34
CA ARG A 86 -0.83 5.61 -3.58
C ARG A 86 -0.07 5.94 -2.31
N LEU A 87 1.22 5.61 -2.29
CA LEU A 87 2.11 6.05 -1.22
C LEU A 87 2.15 7.59 -1.22
N ALA A 88 1.97 8.21 -0.06
CA ALA A 88 2.17 9.65 0.05
C ALA A 88 3.65 9.95 -0.17
N GLU A 89 3.96 10.81 -1.14
CA GLU A 89 5.31 11.36 -1.29
C GLU A 89 5.62 12.21 -0.05
N PRO A 90 6.79 12.06 0.59
CA PRO A 90 7.22 12.99 1.62
C PRO A 90 7.40 14.37 0.97
N GLY A 91 6.51 15.31 1.31
CA GLY A 91 6.63 16.72 0.96
C GLY A 91 7.70 17.43 1.77
#